data_AF-A0A1L1SU70-F1
#
_entry.id   AF-A0A1L1SU70-F1
#
_cell.length_a   1.000
_cell.length_b   1.000
_cell.length_c   1.000
_cell.angle_alpha   90.00
_cell.angle_beta   90.00
_cell.angle_gamma   90.00
#
_symmetry.space_group_name_H-M   'P 1'
#
loop_
_entity.id
_entity.type
_entity.pdbx_description
1 polymer ?
#
loop_
_entity_poly.entity_id
_entity_poly.type
_entity_poly.pdbx_seq_one_letter_code
_entity_poly.pdbx_strand_id
1 'polypeptide(L)'
;MALPFQKGLEKYKNIDEDELLGKLSEEELKQLENVLDDLDPESATLPAGFRQKDQTQKAATGPFDREHLLMYLEKEALEQKDREDFVPFTGEKKGRVFIPKEKPVETRKEEKVTLDPELEEALASASDTELYDLAAVLGVHNLLNNPKFDEETTNGEGRKGPVRNVVKGEKAKPVFEEPPNPTNVEASLQQMKANDPSLQEVNLNNIKNIPIPTLKEFAKSLETNTHVKKFSLAATRSNDPVALVSET
;
A
#
# COMPACT_ATOMS: atom_id res chain seq x y z
N MET A 1 -43.03 -10.43 24.33
CA MET A 1 -42.13 -10.93 25.40
C MET A 1 -40.93 -9.99 25.44
N ALA A 2 -40.64 -9.37 26.58
CA ALA A 2 -39.48 -8.46 26.68
C ALA A 2 -38.18 -9.25 26.48
N LEU A 3 -37.25 -8.69 25.71
CA LEU A 3 -35.97 -9.33 25.41
C LEU A 3 -35.15 -9.48 26.71
N PRO A 4 -34.33 -10.53 26.87
CA PRO A 4 -33.66 -10.85 28.13
C PRO A 4 -32.76 -9.74 28.69
N PHE A 5 -32.21 -8.87 27.83
CA PHE A 5 -31.42 -7.70 28.25
C PHE A 5 -32.27 -6.52 28.77
N GLN A 6 -33.58 -6.54 28.57
CA GLN A 6 -34.49 -5.50 29.05
C GLN A 6 -34.94 -5.72 30.51
N LYS A 7 -34.66 -6.90 31.08
CA LYS A 7 -34.97 -7.20 32.48
C LYS A 7 -34.02 -6.43 33.40
N GLY A 8 -34.56 -5.46 34.13
CA GLY A 8 -33.83 -4.66 35.12
C GLY A 8 -33.57 -3.20 34.72
N LEU A 9 -33.90 -2.81 33.48
CA LEU A 9 -33.77 -1.41 33.01
C LEU A 9 -34.71 -0.44 33.74
N GLU A 10 -35.80 -0.94 34.31
CA GLU A 10 -36.76 -0.14 35.10
C GLU A 10 -36.09 0.58 36.28
N LYS A 11 -35.01 0.02 36.84
CA LYS A 11 -34.27 0.62 37.96
C LYS A 11 -33.52 1.89 37.56
N TYR A 12 -33.21 2.05 36.27
CA TYR A 12 -32.47 3.19 35.74
C TYR A 12 -33.39 4.27 35.16
N LYS A 13 -34.70 4.02 35.04
CA LYS A 13 -35.67 4.99 34.47
C LYS A 13 -35.89 6.25 35.30
N ASN A 14 -35.60 6.21 36.60
CA ASN A 14 -35.86 7.30 37.54
C ASN A 14 -34.56 7.91 38.11
N ILE A 15 -33.41 7.60 37.51
CA ILE A 15 -32.14 8.20 37.91
C ILE A 15 -32.08 9.59 37.27
N ASP A 16 -31.68 10.59 38.05
CA ASP A 16 -31.46 11.94 37.55
C ASP A 16 -30.14 11.98 36.77
N GLU A 17 -30.24 12.02 35.44
CA GLU A 17 -29.10 11.99 34.52
C GLU A 17 -28.23 13.24 34.69
N ASP A 18 -28.82 14.39 34.98
CA ASP A 18 -28.11 15.67 35.11
C ASP A 18 -27.30 15.73 36.41
N GLU A 19 -27.82 15.17 37.51
CA GLU A 19 -27.07 15.04 38.77
C GLU A 19 -25.88 14.07 38.64
N LEU A 20 -26.01 13.05 37.80
CA LEU A 20 -24.95 12.07 37.55
C LEU A 20 -23.83 12.69 36.69
N LEU A 21 -24.20 13.42 35.63
CA LEU A 21 -23.27 14.13 34.76
C LEU A 21 -22.55 15.26 35.50
N GLY A 22 -23.23 15.98 36.39
CA GLY A 22 -22.62 17.02 37.21
C GLY A 22 -21.61 16.53 38.26
N LYS A 23 -21.60 15.22 38.57
CA LYS A 23 -20.63 14.59 39.47
C LYS A 23 -19.36 14.09 38.76
N LEU A 24 -19.39 13.96 37.43
CA LEU A 24 -18.21 13.59 36.66
C LEU A 24 -17.24 14.78 36.58
N SER A 25 -15.96 14.47 36.61
CA SER A 25 -14.91 15.44 36.28
C SER A 25 -14.85 15.71 34.77
N GLU A 26 -14.27 16.85 34.37
CA GLU A 26 -14.11 17.20 32.93
C GLU A 26 -13.35 16.11 32.15
N GLU A 27 -12.41 15.42 32.80
CA GLU A 27 -11.65 14.33 32.18
C GLU A 27 -12.53 13.11 31.91
N GLU A 28 -13.41 12.75 32.84
CA GLU A 28 -14.33 11.62 32.70
C GLU A 28 -15.45 11.94 31.69
N LEU A 29 -15.93 13.19 31.64
CA LEU A 29 -16.88 13.63 30.60
C LEU A 29 -16.27 13.51 29.21
N LYS A 30 -14.99 13.90 29.05
CA LYS A 30 -14.27 13.77 27.78
C LYS A 30 -14.04 12.30 27.41
N GLN A 31 -13.79 11.41 28.37
CA GLN A 31 -13.74 9.97 28.10
C GLN A 31 -15.09 9.42 27.67
N LEU A 32 -16.19 9.87 28.29
CA LEU A 32 -17.54 9.46 27.93
C LEU A 32 -17.90 9.89 26.50
N GLU A 33 -17.56 11.13 26.13
CA GLU A 33 -17.71 11.64 24.75
C GLU A 33 -16.96 10.74 23.75
N ASN A 34 -15.70 10.40 24.04
CA ASN A 34 -14.92 9.50 23.19
C ASN A 34 -15.59 8.12 23.01
N VAL A 35 -16.12 7.55 24.09
CA VAL A 35 -16.80 6.24 24.04
C VAL A 35 -18.11 6.32 23.26
N LEU A 36 -18.85 7.43 23.37
CA LEU A 36 -20.09 7.62 22.64
C LEU A 36 -19.87 7.66 21.13
N ASP A 37 -18.82 8.35 20.68
CA ASP A 37 -18.44 8.40 19.25
C ASP A 37 -18.06 7.02 18.69
N ASP A 38 -17.47 6.14 19.50
CA ASP A 38 -17.11 4.78 19.09
C ASP A 38 -18.31 3.83 19.05
N LEU A 39 -19.37 4.14 19.82
CA LEU A 39 -20.61 3.38 19.89
C LEU A 39 -21.67 3.85 18.89
N ASP A 40 -21.40 4.92 18.13
CA ASP A 40 -22.32 5.42 17.12
C ASP A 40 -22.56 4.36 16.02
N PRO A 41 -23.79 3.84 15.86
CA PRO A 41 -24.11 2.87 14.80
C PRO A 41 -23.85 3.43 13.39
N GLU A 42 -23.88 4.75 13.21
CA GLU A 42 -23.59 5.39 11.93
C GLU A 42 -22.09 5.40 11.60
N SER A 43 -21.20 5.31 12.59
CA SER A 43 -19.75 5.10 12.37
C SER A 43 -19.49 3.88 11.49
N ALA A 44 -20.34 2.84 11.59
CA ALA A 44 -20.31 1.65 10.74
C ALA A 44 -20.61 1.89 9.26
N THR A 45 -21.18 3.04 8.89
CA THR A 45 -21.52 3.41 7.51
C THR A 45 -20.50 4.36 6.88
N LEU A 46 -19.68 5.03 7.69
CA LEU A 46 -18.66 5.97 7.21
C LEU A 46 -17.46 5.24 6.58
N PRO A 47 -16.78 5.80 5.57
CA PRO A 47 -15.54 5.23 5.05
C PRO A 47 -14.43 5.20 6.12
N ALA A 48 -13.51 4.24 6.04
CA ALA A 48 -12.50 4.00 7.09
C ALA A 48 -11.66 5.25 7.48
N GLY A 49 -11.32 6.11 6.51
CA GLY A 49 -10.59 7.35 6.78
C GLY A 49 -11.37 8.39 7.60
N PHE A 50 -12.71 8.35 7.57
CA PHE A 50 -13.57 9.22 8.38
C PHE A 50 -13.91 8.62 9.75
N ARG A 51 -13.54 7.36 10.01
CA ARG A 51 -13.66 6.72 11.32
C ARG A 51 -12.43 6.93 12.19
N GLN A 52 -11.28 7.18 11.56
CA GLN A 52 -10.03 7.35 12.26
C GLN A 52 -10.04 8.69 13.00
N LYS A 53 -10.09 8.62 14.33
CA LYS A 53 -9.98 9.81 15.19
C LYS A 53 -8.63 10.49 14.99
N ASP A 54 -8.63 11.81 15.12
CA ASP A 54 -7.40 12.60 15.12
C ASP A 54 -6.53 12.16 16.30
N GLN A 55 -5.30 11.72 16.00
CA GLN A 55 -4.36 11.24 17.01
C GLN A 55 -3.77 12.38 17.86
N THR A 56 -4.18 13.62 17.60
CA THR A 56 -3.65 14.81 18.26
C THR A 56 -4.75 15.84 18.46
N GLN A 57 -4.76 16.49 19.62
CA GLN A 57 -5.60 17.66 19.89
C GLN A 57 -4.95 18.97 19.40
N LYS A 58 -3.79 18.88 18.72
CA LYS A 58 -3.09 20.06 18.22
C LYS A 58 -3.79 20.54 16.96
N ALA A 59 -4.10 21.83 16.90
CA ALA A 59 -4.59 22.45 15.68
C ALA A 59 -3.56 22.28 14.55
N ALA A 60 -4.03 22.27 13.29
CA ALA A 60 -3.16 22.16 12.13
C ALA A 60 -2.09 23.27 12.13
N THR A 61 -0.84 22.89 12.37
CA THR A 61 0.31 23.80 12.38
C THR A 61 0.75 24.12 10.95
N GLY A 62 -0.13 24.75 10.16
CA GLY A 62 0.20 25.32 8.84
C GLY A 62 0.89 24.38 7.83
N PRO A 63 1.49 24.93 6.76
CA PRO A 63 2.33 24.16 5.84
C PRO A 63 3.64 23.74 6.51
N PHE A 64 4.18 22.61 6.08
CA PHE A 64 5.43 22.06 6.61
C PHE A 64 6.62 23.02 6.41
N ASP A 65 7.19 23.50 7.52
CA ASP A 65 8.43 24.28 7.54
C ASP A 65 9.59 23.42 8.08
N ARG A 66 10.51 23.08 7.19
CA ARG A 66 11.66 22.21 7.49
C ARG A 66 12.64 22.86 8.47
N GLU A 67 12.85 24.17 8.37
CA GLU A 67 13.83 24.86 9.22
C GLU A 67 13.32 24.93 10.66
N HIS A 68 12.03 25.25 10.82
CA HIS A 68 11.38 25.26 12.13
C HIS A 68 11.41 23.88 12.81
N LEU A 69 11.17 22.80 12.05
CA LEU A 69 11.26 21.44 12.58
C LEU A 69 12.68 21.12 13.07
N LEU A 70 13.71 21.45 12.28
CA LEU A 70 15.09 21.18 12.66
C LEU A 70 15.48 21.93 13.93
N MET A 71 15.10 23.21 14.05
CA MET A 71 15.35 24.00 15.27
C MET A 71 14.63 23.42 16.49
N TYR A 72 13.39 22.94 16.33
CA TYR A 72 12.65 22.28 17.40
C TYR A 72 13.35 21.00 17.85
N LEU A 73 13.77 20.15 16.91
CA LEU A 73 14.46 18.89 17.21
C LEU A 73 15.82 19.10 17.87
N GLU A 74 16.59 20.11 17.43
CA GLU A 74 17.86 20.48 18.06
C GLU A 74 17.63 20.95 19.50
N LYS A 75 16.62 21.78 19.73
CA LYS A 75 16.26 22.26 21.06
C LYS A 75 15.79 21.13 21.97
N GLU A 76 14.92 20.26 21.47
CA GLU A 76 14.40 19.11 22.20
C GLU A 76 15.52 18.13 22.56
N ALA A 77 16.43 17.85 21.62
CA ALA A 77 17.60 17.00 21.87
C ALA A 77 18.55 17.60 22.93
N LEU A 78 18.66 18.92 23.00
CA LEU A 78 19.50 19.60 23.99
C LEU A 78 18.84 19.67 25.38
N GLU A 79 17.51 19.78 25.43
CA GLU A 79 16.72 19.84 26.68
C GLU A 79 16.44 18.45 27.26
N GLN A 80 16.42 17.41 26.42
CA GLN A 80 16.18 16.04 26.85
C GLN A 80 17.33 15.56 27.73
N LYS A 81 17.05 15.43 29.03
CA LYS A 81 18.02 14.97 30.01
C LYS A 81 18.41 13.51 29.72
N ASP A 82 19.70 13.23 29.84
CA ASP A 82 20.20 11.86 29.82
C ASP A 82 19.50 11.04 30.91
N ARG A 83 19.05 9.85 30.52
CA ARG A 83 18.44 8.90 31.44
C ARG A 83 19.50 8.47 32.46
N GLU A 84 19.14 8.50 33.73
CA GLU A 84 20.03 7.99 34.78
C GLU A 84 20.23 6.48 34.61
N ASP A 85 21.48 6.07 34.45
CA ASP A 85 21.86 4.66 34.40
C ASP A 85 21.64 4.03 35.78
N PHE A 86 20.86 2.95 35.85
CA PHE A 86 20.61 2.19 37.09
C PHE A 86 21.90 1.62 37.72
N VAL A 87 22.99 1.56 36.94
CA VAL A 87 24.32 1.16 37.40
C VAL A 87 25.30 2.21 36.87
N PRO A 88 25.90 3.06 37.75
CA PRO A 88 26.84 4.07 37.29
C PRO A 88 28.06 3.40 36.65
N PHE A 89 28.41 3.85 35.44
CA PHE A 89 29.58 3.37 34.72
C PHE A 89 30.85 3.61 35.54
N THR A 90 31.47 2.55 36.05
CA THR A 90 32.63 2.63 36.94
C THR A 90 33.96 2.94 36.23
N GLY A 91 33.96 3.11 34.90
CA GLY A 91 35.17 3.42 34.13
C GLY A 91 36.21 2.30 34.04
N GLU A 92 36.02 1.19 34.74
CA GLU A 92 36.94 0.06 34.73
C GLU A 92 36.76 -0.78 33.46
N LYS A 93 37.72 -0.72 32.54
CA LYS A 93 37.78 -1.65 31.40
C LYS A 93 38.12 -3.06 31.90
N LYS A 94 37.10 -3.84 32.27
CA LYS A 94 37.25 -5.28 32.54
C LYS A 94 37.44 -6.03 31.23
N GLY A 95 38.67 -6.45 30.98
CA GLY A 95 39.04 -7.25 29.81
C GLY A 95 40.43 -6.88 29.29
N ARG A 96 41.07 -7.78 28.52
CA ARG A 96 42.30 -7.43 27.80
C ARG A 96 41.96 -6.35 26.78
N VAL A 97 42.74 -5.27 26.75
CA VAL A 97 42.63 -4.23 25.71
C VAL A 97 42.76 -4.93 24.36
N PHE A 98 41.69 -4.88 23.57
CA PHE A 98 41.70 -5.45 22.23
C PHE A 98 42.75 -4.71 21.41
N ILE A 99 43.86 -5.38 21.12
CA ILE A 99 44.84 -4.93 20.13
C ILE A 99 44.22 -5.27 18.78
N PRO A 100 43.85 -4.28 17.94
CA PRO A 100 43.36 -4.55 16.60
C PRO A 100 44.43 -5.35 15.88
N LYS A 101 44.10 -6.59 15.49
CA LYS A 101 44.93 -7.31 14.52
C LYS A 101 44.91 -6.45 13.27
N GLU A 102 46.08 -5.99 12.81
CA GLU A 102 46.23 -5.39 11.50
C GLU A 102 45.65 -6.39 10.51
N LYS A 103 44.46 -6.09 10.00
CA LYS A 103 43.96 -6.81 8.84
C LYS A 103 44.98 -6.48 7.76
N PRO A 104 45.64 -7.47 7.12
CA PRO A 104 46.38 -7.17 5.92
C PRO A 104 45.42 -6.38 5.04
N VAL A 105 45.83 -5.17 4.66
CA VAL A 105 45.09 -4.39 3.69
C VAL A 105 45.05 -5.30 2.47
N GLU A 106 43.92 -5.98 2.27
CA GLU A 106 43.56 -6.49 0.96
C GLU A 106 43.45 -5.23 0.11
N THR A 107 44.59 -4.84 -0.43
CA THR A 107 44.63 -4.18 -1.72
C THR A 107 43.97 -5.19 -2.65
N ARG A 108 42.64 -5.14 -2.70
CA ARG A 108 41.92 -5.55 -3.89
C ARG A 108 42.51 -4.68 -4.98
N LYS A 109 43.55 -5.19 -5.63
CA LYS A 109 43.90 -4.73 -6.95
C LYS A 109 42.63 -5.02 -7.73
N GLU A 110 41.87 -3.97 -8.03
CA GLU A 110 40.88 -4.07 -9.09
C GLU A 110 41.69 -4.55 -10.29
N GLU A 111 41.57 -5.84 -10.60
CA GLU A 111 42.03 -6.35 -11.88
C GLU A 111 41.23 -5.56 -12.91
N LYS A 112 41.87 -4.55 -13.49
CA LYS A 112 41.39 -3.98 -14.73
C LYS A 112 41.35 -5.16 -15.70
N VAL A 113 40.15 -5.63 -15.99
CA VAL A 113 39.91 -6.62 -17.03
C VAL A 113 40.33 -5.93 -18.33
N THR A 114 41.58 -6.13 -18.72
CA THR A 114 42.08 -5.72 -20.02
C THR A 114 41.50 -6.69 -21.02
N LEU A 115 40.68 -6.17 -21.95
CA LEU A 115 40.24 -6.97 -23.08
C LEU A 115 41.45 -7.29 -23.96
N ASP A 116 41.40 -8.42 -24.65
CA ASP A 116 42.41 -8.71 -25.67
C ASP A 116 42.37 -7.59 -26.73
N PRO A 117 43.53 -7.15 -27.26
CA PRO A 117 43.62 -5.99 -28.15
C PRO A 117 42.74 -6.12 -29.40
N GLU A 118 42.51 -7.34 -29.87
CA GLU A 118 41.60 -7.64 -30.98
C GLU A 118 40.12 -7.40 -30.62
N LEU A 119 39.71 -7.70 -29.38
CA LEU A 119 38.36 -7.48 -28.90
C LEU A 119 38.09 -5.99 -28.60
N GLU A 120 39.09 -5.27 -28.11
CA GLU A 120 39.00 -3.83 -27.88
C GLU A 120 38.87 -3.06 -29.20
N GLU A 121 39.63 -3.45 -30.22
CA GLU A 121 39.53 -2.89 -31.58
C GLU A 121 38.18 -3.23 -32.25
N ALA A 122 37.70 -4.48 -32.10
CA ALA A 122 36.39 -4.89 -32.60
C ALA A 122 35.24 -4.12 -31.91
N LEU A 123 35.31 -3.91 -30.60
CA LEU A 123 34.30 -3.15 -29.87
C LEU A 123 34.33 -1.65 -30.21
N ALA A 124 35.52 -1.09 -30.47
CA ALA A 124 35.69 0.31 -30.86
C ALA A 124 35.28 0.59 -32.33
N SER A 125 35.34 -0.43 -33.19
CA SER A 125 34.97 -0.33 -34.61
C SER A 125 33.53 -0.80 -34.91
N ALA A 126 32.88 -1.48 -33.96
CA ALA A 126 31.48 -1.92 -34.07
C ALA A 126 30.52 -0.73 -34.22
N SER A 127 29.49 -0.91 -35.03
CA SER A 127 28.42 0.08 -35.20
C SER A 127 27.46 0.10 -34.01
N ASP A 128 26.78 1.23 -33.78
CA ASP A 128 25.80 1.38 -32.69
C ASP A 128 24.70 0.31 -32.72
N THR A 129 24.33 -0.18 -33.90
CA THR A 129 23.36 -1.26 -34.08
C THR A 129 23.90 -2.61 -33.60
N GLU A 130 25.16 -2.92 -33.90
CA GLU A 130 25.80 -4.17 -33.46
C GLU A 130 26.04 -4.16 -31.95
N LEU A 131 26.39 -3.01 -31.38
CA LEU A 131 26.50 -2.83 -29.94
C LEU A 131 25.15 -3.05 -29.24
N TYR A 132 24.05 -2.60 -29.84
CA TYR A 132 22.70 -2.80 -29.31
C TYR A 132 22.30 -4.28 -29.33
N ASP A 133 22.60 -5.00 -30.41
CA ASP A 133 22.36 -6.43 -30.52
C ASP A 133 23.20 -7.24 -29.52
N LEU A 134 24.49 -6.86 -29.35
CA LEU A 134 25.35 -7.46 -28.32
C LEU A 134 24.82 -7.21 -26.91
N ALA A 135 24.35 -5.98 -26.61
CA ALA A 135 23.75 -5.65 -25.32
C ALA A 135 22.40 -6.37 -25.08
N ALA A 136 21.66 -6.66 -26.14
CA ALA A 136 20.45 -7.48 -26.10
C ALA A 136 20.79 -8.93 -25.74
N VAL A 137 21.79 -9.52 -26.40
CA VAL A 137 22.23 -10.91 -26.16
C VAL A 137 22.88 -11.07 -24.78
N LEU A 138 23.70 -10.11 -24.32
CA LEU A 138 24.31 -10.13 -22.98
C LEU A 138 23.34 -9.75 -21.86
N GLY A 139 22.13 -9.27 -22.16
CA GLY A 139 21.14 -8.88 -21.15
C GLY A 139 21.42 -7.56 -20.42
N VAL A 140 22.35 -6.74 -20.92
CA VAL A 140 22.78 -5.48 -20.28
C VAL A 140 21.68 -4.41 -20.29
N HIS A 141 20.78 -4.44 -21.27
CA HIS A 141 19.61 -3.55 -21.34
C HIS A 141 18.69 -3.65 -20.11
N ASN A 142 18.65 -4.79 -19.42
CA ASN A 142 17.88 -4.95 -18.17
C ASN A 142 18.51 -4.22 -16.98
N LEU A 143 19.83 -4.02 -17.00
CA LEU A 143 20.56 -3.25 -15.99
C LEU A 143 20.41 -1.74 -16.22
N LEU A 144 20.07 -1.35 -17.44
CA LEU A 144 19.88 0.03 -17.91
C LEU A 144 18.42 0.46 -17.93
N ASN A 145 17.48 -0.35 -17.42
CA ASN A 145 16.04 -0.06 -17.39
C ASN A 145 15.69 1.05 -16.37
N ASN A 146 16.34 2.20 -16.53
CA ASN A 146 16.13 3.45 -15.85
C ASN A 146 15.77 4.46 -16.95
N PRO A 147 14.53 5.02 -16.96
CA PRO A 147 13.97 5.75 -18.09
C PRO A 147 14.68 7.07 -18.46
N LYS A 148 15.82 7.38 -17.84
CA LYS A 148 16.63 8.57 -18.15
C LYS A 148 17.68 8.33 -19.26
N PHE A 149 18.04 7.08 -19.54
CA PHE A 149 19.07 6.81 -20.56
C PHE A 149 18.59 7.12 -21.99
N ASP A 150 17.29 6.90 -22.26
CA ASP A 150 16.67 7.22 -23.56
C ASP A 150 16.49 8.73 -23.79
N GLU A 151 16.27 9.53 -22.74
CA GLU A 151 16.04 10.98 -22.88
C GLU A 151 17.34 11.78 -23.02
N GLU A 152 18.45 11.34 -22.41
CA GLU A 152 19.73 12.08 -22.46
C GLU A 152 20.56 11.81 -23.73
N THR A 153 20.26 10.74 -24.49
CA THR A 153 21.00 10.43 -25.73
C THR A 153 20.42 11.18 -26.95
N THR A 154 19.19 11.70 -26.85
CA THR A 154 18.50 12.34 -27.98
C THR A 154 18.62 13.87 -28.02
N ASN A 155 19.12 14.51 -26.96
CA ASN A 155 19.22 15.97 -26.90
C ASN A 155 20.56 16.44 -26.30
N GLY A 156 21.55 16.65 -27.17
CA GLY A 156 22.65 17.60 -26.94
C GLY A 156 23.99 16.99 -26.49
N GLU A 157 24.95 17.02 -27.43
CA GLU A 157 26.40 17.08 -27.20
C GLU A 157 26.97 16.27 -26.01
N GLY A 158 27.29 14.99 -26.28
CA GLY A 158 28.52 14.29 -25.87
C GLY A 158 29.24 14.67 -24.57
N ARG A 159 28.54 14.92 -23.46
CA ARG A 159 29.16 15.16 -22.15
C ARG A 159 29.32 13.86 -21.39
N LYS A 160 30.55 13.31 -21.42
CA LYS A 160 31.01 12.25 -20.51
C LYS A 160 31.02 12.77 -19.06
N GLY A 161 29.91 12.65 -18.35
CA GLY A 161 29.78 12.90 -16.91
C GLY A 161 29.33 11.65 -16.17
N PRO A 162 29.70 11.47 -14.87
CA PRO A 162 29.25 10.33 -14.09
C PRO A 162 27.72 10.40 -13.92
N VAL A 163 27.04 9.38 -14.47
CA VAL A 163 25.57 9.25 -14.41
C VAL A 163 25.15 9.18 -12.95
N ARG A 164 24.52 10.25 -12.44
CA ARG A 164 23.96 10.25 -11.08
C ARG A 164 22.71 9.37 -11.08
N ASN A 165 22.87 8.13 -10.60
CA ASN A 165 21.79 7.19 -10.34
C ASN A 165 20.90 7.65 -9.16
N VAL A 166 20.16 8.74 -9.35
CA VAL A 166 19.03 9.06 -8.49
C VAL A 166 17.85 8.25 -8.99
N VAL A 167 17.57 7.15 -8.29
CA VAL A 167 16.32 6.37 -8.43
C VAL A 167 15.18 7.32 -8.11
N LYS A 168 14.47 7.77 -9.15
CA LYS A 168 13.22 8.51 -8.97
C LYS A 168 12.12 7.47 -8.87
N GLY A 169 11.29 7.57 -7.84
CA GLY A 169 10.10 6.72 -7.71
C GLY A 169 9.24 6.79 -8.96
N GLU A 170 8.64 5.66 -9.33
CA GLU A 170 7.74 5.56 -10.48
C GLU A 170 6.63 6.63 -10.36
N LYS A 171 6.53 7.50 -11.37
CA LYS A 171 5.45 8.50 -11.39
C LYS A 171 4.14 7.75 -11.59
N ALA A 172 3.27 7.80 -10.59
CA ALA A 172 1.94 7.17 -10.66
C ALA A 172 1.25 7.60 -11.96
N LYS A 173 0.95 6.63 -12.83
CA LYS A 173 0.18 6.89 -14.04
C LYS A 173 -1.18 7.44 -13.60
N PRO A 174 -1.66 8.55 -14.17
CA PRO A 174 -2.99 9.04 -13.85
C PRO A 174 -3.98 7.92 -14.16
N VAL A 175 -4.66 7.43 -13.12
CA VAL A 175 -5.71 6.42 -13.26
C VAL A 175 -6.88 7.15 -13.89
N PHE A 176 -7.08 6.92 -15.19
CA PHE A 176 -8.30 7.35 -15.85
C PHE A 176 -9.44 6.52 -15.27
N GLU A 177 -10.45 7.19 -14.71
CA GLU A 177 -11.68 6.53 -14.29
C GLU A 177 -12.39 6.01 -15.54
N GLU A 178 -12.22 4.72 -15.83
CA GLU A 178 -12.96 4.06 -16.90
C GLU A 178 -14.46 4.15 -16.62
N PRO A 179 -15.29 4.34 -17.66
CA PRO A 179 -16.73 4.43 -17.48
C PRO A 179 -17.27 3.14 -16.82
N PRO A 180 -18.33 3.24 -16.01
CA PRO A 180 -18.94 2.07 -15.36
C PRO A 180 -19.37 1.05 -16.41
N ASN A 181 -19.17 -0.23 -16.10
CA ASN A 181 -19.52 -1.34 -16.98
C ASN A 181 -21.02 -1.27 -17.36
N PRO A 182 -21.37 -1.19 -18.65
CA PRO A 182 -22.76 -1.05 -19.10
C PRO A 182 -23.58 -2.35 -19.07
N THR A 183 -22.96 -3.48 -18.67
CA THR A 183 -23.59 -4.80 -18.72
C THR A 183 -24.78 -4.88 -17.75
N ASN A 184 -25.94 -5.31 -18.26
CA ASN A 184 -27.14 -5.53 -17.44
C ASN A 184 -27.12 -6.94 -16.83
N VAL A 185 -27.00 -6.99 -15.51
CA VAL A 185 -26.88 -8.22 -14.72
C VAL A 185 -28.09 -9.15 -14.90
N GLU A 186 -29.33 -8.63 -14.84
CA GLU A 186 -30.53 -9.48 -14.92
C GLU A 186 -30.74 -10.05 -16.33
N ALA A 187 -30.50 -9.23 -17.36
CA ALA A 187 -30.63 -9.67 -18.74
C ALA A 187 -29.60 -10.76 -19.07
N SER A 188 -28.35 -10.59 -18.64
CA SER A 188 -27.30 -11.60 -18.82
C SER A 188 -27.61 -12.89 -18.06
N LEU A 189 -28.19 -12.81 -16.85
CA LEU A 189 -28.60 -13.98 -16.09
C LEU A 189 -29.72 -14.76 -16.81
N GLN A 190 -30.69 -14.06 -17.39
CA GLN A 190 -31.78 -14.69 -18.15
C GLN A 190 -31.25 -15.35 -19.43
N GLN A 191 -30.38 -14.67 -20.17
CA GLN A 191 -29.74 -15.24 -21.36
C GLN A 191 -28.88 -16.47 -21.02
N MET A 192 -28.18 -16.45 -19.89
CA MET A 192 -27.44 -17.62 -19.40
C MET A 192 -28.36 -18.78 -19.05
N LYS A 193 -29.46 -18.54 -18.34
CA LYS A 193 -30.47 -19.56 -18.02
C LYS A 193 -31.15 -20.12 -19.26
N ALA A 194 -31.32 -19.31 -20.30
CA ALA A 194 -31.86 -19.73 -21.60
C ALA A 194 -30.83 -20.45 -22.50
N ASN A 195 -29.58 -20.59 -22.05
CA ASN A 195 -28.46 -21.16 -22.80
C ASN A 195 -28.31 -20.53 -24.20
N ASP A 196 -28.34 -19.19 -24.26
CA ASP A 196 -28.25 -18.45 -25.52
C ASP A 196 -26.88 -18.66 -26.19
N PRO A 197 -26.81 -19.15 -27.45
CA PRO A 197 -25.55 -19.38 -28.14
C PRO A 197 -24.78 -18.10 -28.50
N SER A 198 -25.45 -16.93 -28.47
CA SER A 198 -24.81 -15.63 -28.72
C SER A 198 -23.97 -15.14 -27.54
N LEU A 199 -24.25 -15.63 -26.32
CA LEU A 199 -23.61 -15.17 -25.10
C LEU A 199 -22.34 -15.99 -24.80
N GLN A 200 -21.22 -15.54 -25.34
CA GLN A 200 -19.92 -16.21 -25.15
C GLN A 200 -19.10 -15.63 -23.99
N GLU A 201 -19.31 -14.35 -23.66
CA GLU A 201 -18.54 -13.64 -22.64
C GLU A 201 -19.49 -12.88 -21.72
N VAL A 202 -19.32 -13.09 -20.43
CA VAL A 202 -20.11 -12.43 -19.37
C VAL A 202 -19.14 -11.69 -18.46
N ASN A 203 -19.19 -10.36 -18.52
CA ASN A 203 -18.31 -9.47 -17.77
C ASN A 203 -19.12 -8.67 -16.74
N LEU A 204 -18.98 -9.04 -15.47
CA LEU A 204 -19.60 -8.37 -14.33
C LEU A 204 -18.60 -7.47 -13.58
N ASN A 205 -17.43 -7.18 -14.15
CA ASN A 205 -16.37 -6.42 -13.47
C ASN A 205 -16.83 -5.02 -13.09
N ASN A 206 -16.45 -4.58 -11.88
CA ASN A 206 -16.70 -3.25 -11.33
C ASN A 206 -18.18 -2.84 -11.21
N ILE A 207 -19.12 -3.78 -11.37
CA ILE A 207 -20.54 -3.53 -11.14
C ILE A 207 -20.80 -3.51 -9.63
N LYS A 208 -21.17 -2.34 -9.11
CA LYS A 208 -21.46 -2.14 -7.70
C LYS A 208 -22.87 -2.68 -7.37
N ASN A 209 -23.02 -3.26 -6.17
CA ASN A 209 -24.31 -3.66 -5.58
C ASN A 209 -25.03 -4.85 -6.24
N ILE A 210 -24.30 -5.85 -6.75
CA ILE A 210 -24.94 -7.11 -7.15
C ILE A 210 -25.34 -7.91 -5.90
N PRO A 211 -26.61 -8.33 -5.74
CA PRO A 211 -27.02 -9.17 -4.62
C PRO A 211 -26.30 -10.53 -4.64
N ILE A 212 -25.76 -10.96 -3.50
CA ILE A 212 -25.17 -12.31 -3.34
C ILE A 212 -26.05 -13.45 -3.89
N PRO A 213 -27.38 -13.51 -3.68
CA PRO A 213 -28.20 -14.58 -4.27
C PRO A 213 -28.15 -14.59 -5.80
N THR A 214 -28.08 -13.43 -6.47
CA THR A 214 -27.98 -13.39 -7.94
C THR A 214 -26.65 -13.94 -8.43
N LEU A 215 -25.53 -13.68 -7.73
CA LEU A 215 -24.24 -14.29 -8.05
C LEU A 215 -24.26 -15.82 -7.87
N LYS A 216 -24.99 -16.33 -6.87
CA LYS A 216 -25.21 -17.78 -6.72
C LYS A 216 -26.02 -18.37 -7.87
N GLU A 217 -27.02 -17.64 -8.37
CA GLU A 217 -27.77 -18.06 -9.56
C GLU A 217 -26.92 -18.09 -10.82
N PHE A 218 -25.99 -17.13 -10.99
CA PHE A 218 -25.00 -17.16 -12.06
C PHE A 218 -24.15 -18.44 -11.99
N ALA A 219 -23.60 -18.76 -10.81
CA ALA A 219 -22.81 -19.97 -10.62
C ALA A 219 -23.59 -21.25 -10.98
N LYS A 220 -24.84 -21.37 -10.51
CA LYS A 220 -25.71 -22.52 -10.87
C LYS A 220 -26.04 -22.59 -12.35
N SER A 221 -26.30 -21.44 -12.99
CA SER A 221 -26.60 -21.43 -14.43
C SER A 221 -25.39 -21.82 -15.29
N LEU A 222 -24.16 -21.56 -14.82
CA LEU A 222 -22.93 -21.99 -15.50
C LEU A 222 -22.77 -23.51 -15.55
N GLU A 223 -23.33 -24.27 -14.59
CA GLU A 223 -23.28 -25.74 -14.61
C GLU A 223 -24.03 -26.31 -15.82
N THR A 224 -25.14 -25.66 -16.21
CA THR A 224 -25.98 -26.09 -17.33
C THR A 224 -25.62 -25.42 -18.66
N ASN A 225 -24.86 -24.33 -18.63
CA ASN A 225 -24.56 -23.53 -19.81
C ASN A 225 -23.38 -24.11 -20.59
N THR A 226 -23.50 -24.18 -21.91
CA THR A 226 -22.49 -24.79 -22.80
C THR A 226 -21.79 -23.78 -23.71
N HIS A 227 -22.18 -22.51 -23.66
CA HIS A 227 -21.76 -21.50 -24.63
C HIS A 227 -20.84 -20.41 -24.04
N VAL A 228 -20.97 -20.12 -22.75
CA VAL A 228 -20.13 -19.14 -22.06
C VAL A 228 -18.70 -19.68 -21.95
N LYS A 229 -17.74 -18.93 -22.51
CA LYS A 229 -16.30 -19.23 -22.48
C LYS A 229 -15.53 -18.39 -21.48
N LYS A 230 -16.00 -17.17 -21.23
CA LYS A 230 -15.35 -16.23 -20.30
C LYS A 230 -16.38 -15.69 -19.33
N PHE A 231 -16.11 -15.87 -18.04
CA PHE A 231 -16.88 -15.30 -16.94
C PHE A 231 -15.94 -14.50 -16.04
N SER A 232 -16.24 -13.22 -15.83
CA SER A 232 -15.42 -12.31 -15.01
C SER A 232 -16.30 -11.56 -14.04
N LEU A 233 -15.91 -11.52 -12.75
CA LEU A 233 -16.70 -10.90 -11.67
C LEU A 233 -15.85 -10.07 -10.69
N ALA A 234 -14.78 -9.44 -11.17
CA ALA A 234 -13.85 -8.67 -10.35
C ALA A 234 -14.54 -7.48 -9.65
N ALA A 235 -14.15 -7.23 -8.40
CA ALA A 235 -14.63 -6.09 -7.59
C ALA A 235 -16.17 -6.01 -7.39
N THR A 236 -16.86 -7.17 -7.35
CA THR A 236 -18.34 -7.25 -7.21
C THR A 236 -18.84 -7.53 -5.78
N ARG A 237 -17.97 -7.46 -4.75
CA ARG A 237 -18.28 -7.89 -3.36
C ARG A 237 -18.71 -9.36 -3.26
N SER A 238 -18.18 -10.22 -4.12
CA SER A 238 -18.32 -11.67 -4.03
C SER A 238 -17.64 -12.20 -2.76
N ASN A 239 -18.37 -12.99 -1.97
CA ASN A 239 -17.91 -13.58 -0.70
C ASN A 239 -17.74 -15.11 -0.85
N ASP A 240 -17.14 -15.78 0.14
CA ASP A 240 -16.93 -17.24 0.18
C ASP A 240 -18.16 -18.09 -0.20
N PRO A 241 -19.40 -17.72 0.20
CA PRO A 241 -20.59 -18.49 -0.20
C PRO A 241 -20.87 -18.50 -1.70
N VAL A 242 -20.32 -17.56 -2.48
CA VAL A 242 -20.41 -17.57 -3.96
C VAL A 242 -19.36 -18.49 -4.56
N ALA A 243 -18.18 -18.58 -3.95
CA ALA A 243 -17.10 -19.47 -4.39
C ALA A 243 -17.43 -20.95 -4.14
N LEU A 244 -18.13 -21.26 -3.06
CA LEU A 244 -18.46 -22.63 -2.65
C LEU A 244 -19.68 -23.24 -3.36
N VAL A 245 -20.41 -22.48 -4.19
CA VAL A 245 -21.64 -22.99 -4.84
C VAL A 245 -21.36 -24.17 -5.76
N SER A 246 -20.13 -24.33 -6.25
CA SER A 246 -19.73 -25.39 -7.19
C SER A 246 -19.53 -26.79 -6.57
N GLU A 247 -19.84 -27.00 -5.28
CA GLU A 247 -19.57 -28.28 -4.58
C GLU A 247 -20.81 -29.11 -4.18
N THR A 248 -22.01 -28.84 -4.69
CA THR A 248 -23.21 -29.67 -4.41
C THR A 248 -23.98 -30.02 -5.66
#